data_AF-A0A1V6BWA5-F1
#
_entry.id   AF-A0A1V6BWA5-F1
#
_cell.length_a   1.000
_cell.length_b   1.000
_cell.length_c   1.000
_cell.angle_alpha   90.00
_cell.angle_beta   90.00
_cell.angle_gamma   90.00
#
_symmetry.space_group_name_H-M   'P 1'
#
loop_
_entity.id
_entity.type
_entity.pdbx_description
1 polymer ?
#
loop_
_entity_poly.entity_id
_entity_poly.type
_entity_poly.pdbx_seq_one_letter_code
_entity_poly.pdbx_strand_id
1 'polypeptide(L)' 'MKRKELIKKITSSGCELVRHGGCHDLYRNPKTGKKQPIPRHDEIDERLAKHIIKELA' A
#
# COMPACT_ATOMS: atom_id res chain seq x y z
N MET A 1 4.98 -11.25 1.47
CA MET A 1 3.90 -11.01 2.46
C MET A 1 2.54 -11.08 1.78
N LYS A 2 1.47 -11.40 2.50
CA LYS A 2 0.12 -11.38 1.90
C LYS A 2 -0.35 -9.95 1.70
N ARG A 3 -0.99 -9.66 0.56
CA ARG A 3 -1.58 -8.34 0.26
C ARG A 3 -2.49 -7.84 1.38
N LYS A 4 -3.31 -8.72 1.96
CA LYS A 4 -4.19 -8.38 3.10
C LYS A 4 -3.42 -7.85 4.30
N GLU A 5 -2.24 -8.41 4.59
CA GLU A 5 -1.39 -7.94 5.68
C GLU A 5 -0.76 -6.58 5.38
N LEU A 6 -0.30 -6.37 4.13
CA LEU A 6 0.21 -5.07 3.69
C LEU A 6 -0.86 -3.99 3.85
N ILE A 7 -2.07 -4.25 3.35
CA ILE A 7 -3.20 -3.33 3.44
C ILE A 7 -3.51 -3.02 4.91
N LYS A 8 -3.59 -4.03 5.78
CA LYS A 8 -3.85 -3.83 7.21
C LYS A 8 -2.80 -2.92 7.86
N LYS A 9 -1.52 -3.08 7.51
CA LYS A 9 -0.42 -2.24 8.04
C LYS A 9 -0.56 -0.79 7.58
N ILE A 10 -0.70 -0.54 6.29
CA ILE A 10 -0.79 0.84 5.77
C ILE A 10 -2.06 1.54 6.23
N THR A 11 -3.20 0.84 6.33
CA THR A 11 -4.45 1.44 6.83
C THR A 11 -4.34 1.74 8.32
N SER A 12 -3.66 0.91 9.10
CA SER A 12 -3.37 1.19 10.51
C SER A 12 -2.43 2.38 10.70
N SER A 13 -1.58 2.69 9.71
CA SER A 13 -0.76 3.91 9.69
C SER A 13 -1.54 5.16 9.25
N GLY A 14 -2.82 5.01 8.89
CA GLY A 14 -3.68 6.09 8.43
C GLY A 14 -3.62 6.35 6.92
N CYS A 15 -3.09 5.41 6.13
CA CYS A 15 -3.15 5.51 4.67
C CYS A 15 -4.54 5.17 4.15
N GLU A 16 -4.95 5.89 3.12
CA GLU A 16 -6.27 5.81 2.53
C GLU A 16 -6.18 5.33 1.08
N LEU A 17 -7.17 4.56 0.66
CA LEU A 17 -7.32 4.17 -0.73
C LEU A 17 -7.86 5.36 -1.52
N VAL A 18 -7.11 5.79 -2.54
CA VAL A 18 -7.48 6.91 -3.42
C VAL A 18 -8.31 6.43 -4.61
N ARG A 19 -7.88 5.34 -5.24
CA ARG A 19 -8.59 4.76 -6.39
C ARG A 19 -8.24 3.29 -6.58
N HIS A 20 -9.22 2.56 -7.10
CA HIS A 20 -9.00 1.23 -7.65
C HIS A 20 -8.50 1.35 -9.10
N GLY A 21 -7.47 0.57 -9.43
CA GLY A 21 -7.05 0.35 -10.81
C GLY A 21 -7.26 -1.10 -11.22
N GLY A 22 -6.95 -1.40 -12.50
CA GLY A 22 -6.99 -2.76 -13.02
C GLY A 22 -5.98 -3.66 -12.30
N CYS A 23 -4.68 -3.37 -12.45
CA CYS A 23 -3.61 -4.17 -11.85
C CYS A 23 -3.19 -3.70 -10.44
N HIS A 24 -3.34 -2.40 -10.15
CA HIS A 24 -2.85 -1.78 -8.92
C HIS A 24 -3.90 -0.87 -8.29
N ASP A 25 -4.02 -0.92 -6.96
CA ASP A 25 -4.78 0.04 -6.16
C ASP A 25 -3.85 1.18 -5.74
N LEU A 26 -4.32 2.43 -5.77
CA LEU A 26 -3.50 3.57 -5.35
C LEU A 26 -3.82 3.93 -3.90
N TYR A 27 -2.82 3.83 -3.02
CA TYR A 27 -2.92 4.30 -1.64
C TYR A 27 -2.16 5.61 -1.45
N ARG A 28 -2.64 6.44 -0.53
CA ARG A 28 -2.03 7.71 -0.15
C ARG A 28 -1.94 7.81 1.37
N ASN A 29 -0.85 8.35 1.87
CA ASN A 29 -0.81 8.85 3.24
C ASN A 29 -1.27 10.33 3.25
N PRO A 30 -2.39 10.67 3.90
CA PRO A 30 -2.89 12.04 3.95
C PRO A 30 -1.96 12.98 4.73
N LYS A 31 -1.18 12.46 5.69
CA LYS A 31 -0.25 13.26 6.52
C LYS A 31 0.96 13.74 5.73
N THR A 32 1.53 12.89 4.89
CA THR A 32 2.75 13.21 4.11
C THR A 32 2.44 13.58 2.66
N GLY A 33 1.23 13.28 2.18
CA GLY A 33 0.82 13.47 0.79
C GLY A 33 1.37 12.42 -0.18
N LYS A 34 2.25 11.52 0.28
CA LYS A 34 2.86 10.47 -0.55
C LYS A 34 1.84 9.45 -1.03
N LYS A 35 2.07 8.91 -2.22
CA LYS A 35 1.19 7.92 -2.87
C LYS A 35 2.00 6.73 -3.36
N GLN A 36 1.47 5.53 -3.23
CA GLN A 36 2.09 4.31 -3.74
C GLN A 36 1.05 3.38 -4.38
N PRO A 37 1.36 2.81 -5.56
CA PRO A 37 0.55 1.75 -6.15
C PRO A 37 0.80 0.42 -5.42
N ILE A 38 -0.27 -0.30 -5.11
CA ILE A 38 -0.24 -1.59 -4.45
C ILE A 38 -0.80 -2.65 -5.40
N PRO A 39 -0.02 -3.69 -5.73
CA PRO A 39 -0.49 -4.78 -6.58
C PRO A 39 -1.73 -5.49 -6.01
N ARG A 40 -2.60 -6.00 -6.89
CA ARG A 40 -3.84 -6.69 -6.47
C ARG A 40 -3.70 -8.20 -6.29
N HIS A 41 -2.57 -8.80 -6.66
CA HIS A 41 -2.31 -10.22 -6.41
C HIS A 41 -2.09 -10.52 -4.92
N ASP A 42 -2.34 -11.74 -4.48
CA ASP A 42 -2.32 -12.12 -3.07
C ASP A 42 -0.90 -12.12 -2.45
N GLU A 43 0.13 -12.48 -3.22
CA GLU A 43 1.50 -12.60 -2.74
C GLU A 43 2.40 -11.47 -3.22
N ILE A 44 2.71 -10.54 -2.32
CA ILE A 44 3.59 -9.40 -2.62
C ILE A 44 5.00 -9.72 -2.13
N ASP A 45 6.00 -9.47 -2.97
CA ASP A 45 7.41 -9.60 -2.59
C ASP A 45 7.72 -8.81 -1.31
N GLU A 46 8.47 -9.41 -0.39
CA GLU A 46 8.73 -8.80 0.91
C GLU A 46 9.55 -7.51 0.81
N ARG A 47 10.46 -7.39 -0.17
CA ARG A 47 11.24 -6.16 -0.37
C ARG A 47 10.34 -5.06 -0.89
N LEU A 48 9.46 -5.37 -1.85
CA LEU A 48 8.48 -4.42 -2.37
C LEU A 48 7.55 -3.92 -1.27
N ALA A 49 7.01 -4.83 -0.45
CA ALA A 49 6.17 -4.48 0.67
C ALA A 49 6.85 -3.55 1.69
N LYS A 50 8.10 -3.85 2.08
CA LYS A 50 8.88 -3.00 3.01
C LYS A 50 9.13 -1.63 2.41
N HIS A 51 9.39 -1.56 1.10
CA HIS A 51 9.55 -0.29 0.39
C HIS A 51 8.25 0.53 0.41
N ILE A 52 7.10 -0.09 0.08
CA ILE A 52 5.79 0.58 0.11
C ILE A 52 5.49 1.13 1.51
N ILE A 53 5.71 0.34 2.56
CA ILE A 53 5.49 0.78 3.95
C ILE A 53 6.41 1.95 4.30
N LYS A 54 7.68 1.90 3.90
CA LYS A 54 8.65 2.98 4.16
C LYS A 54 8.28 4.27 3.42
N GLU A 55 7.79 4.16 2.19
CA GLU A 55 7.34 5.31 1.42
C GLU A 55 6.01 5.87 1.92
N LEU A 56 5.14 5.05 2.50
CA LEU A 56 3.85 5.49 3.03
C LEU A 56 3.90 5.88 4.51
N ALA A 57 4.98 5.63 5.24
CA ALA A 57 5.20 6.16 6.59
C ALA A 57 5.33 7.69 6.56
#